data_AF-A0A5C4T012-F1
#
_entry.id   AF-A0A5C4T012-F1
#
_cell.length_a   1.000
_cell.length_b   1.000
_cell.length_c   1.000
_cell.angle_alpha   90.00
_cell.angle_beta   90.00
_cell.angle_gamma   90.00
#
_symmetry.space_group_name_H-M   'P 1'
#
loop_
_entity.id
_entity.type
_entity.pdbx_description
1 polymer ?
#
loop_
_entity_poly.entity_id
_entity_poly.type
_entity_poly.pdbx_seq_one_letter_code
_entity_poly.pdbx_strand_id
1 'polypeptide(L)' 'MKIKWILPDHITRDMDVPSISQLLFALEVVDCVTVEALSYKVARKEFILDKEQTYLAITLQSQHD' A
#
# COMPACT_ATOMS: atom_id res chain seq x y z
N MET A 1 9.92 -0.95 8.85
CA MET A 1 8.95 0.15 9.05
C MET A 1 7.63 -0.32 8.50
N LYS A 2 6.53 0.04 9.18
CA LYS A 2 5.21 -0.50 8.88
C LYS A 2 4.66 0.08 7.59
N ILE A 3 4.01 -0.78 6.81
CA ILE A 3 3.18 -0.41 5.67
C ILE A 3 1.73 -0.62 6.07
N LYS A 4 0.88 0.35 5.79
CA LYS A 4 -0.57 0.22 5.92
C LYS A 4 -1.19 0.24 4.53
N TRP A 5 -1.67 -0.91 4.08
CA TRP A 5 -2.45 -1.02 2.84
C TRP A 5 -3.89 -0.65 3.12
N ILE A 6 -4.44 0.28 2.34
CA ILE A 6 -5.83 0.73 2.45
C ILE A 6 -6.58 0.25 1.22
N LEU A 7 -7.49 -0.69 1.41
CA LEU A 7 -8.32 -1.28 0.35
C LEU A 7 -9.50 -0.35 -0.02
N PRO A 8 -10.17 -0.57 -1.18
CA PRO A 8 -11.27 0.29 -1.64
C PRO A 8 -12.47 0.35 -0.69
N ASP A 9 -12.70 -0.71 0.08
CA ASP A 9 -13.73 -0.82 1.11
C ASP A 9 -13.32 -0.20 2.46
N HIS A 10 -12.21 0.55 2.48
CA HIS A 10 -11.58 1.16 3.65
C HIS A 10 -11.02 0.16 4.67
N ILE A 11 -10.92 -1.14 4.33
CA ILE A 11 -10.20 -2.10 5.17
C ILE A 11 -8.71 -1.75 5.15
N THR A 12 -8.08 -1.77 6.32
CA THR A 12 -6.65 -1.54 6.46
C THR A 12 -5.91 -2.82 6.81
N ARG A 13 -4.79 -3.08 6.15
CA ARG A 13 -3.89 -4.19 6.45
C ARG A 13 -2.51 -3.66 6.79
N ASP A 14 -2.04 -3.95 7.99
CA ASP A 14 -0.69 -3.62 8.40
C ASP A 14 0.25 -4.77 8.01
N MET A 15 1.33 -4.43 7.31
CA MET A 15 2.37 -5.38 6.92
C MET A 15 3.75 -4.81 7.22
N ASP A 16 4.59 -5.64 7.80
CA ASP A 16 6.02 -5.36 7.86
C ASP A 16 6.68 -5.81 6.56
N VAL A 17 7.39 -4.88 5.93
CA VAL A 17 8.18 -5.17 4.73
C VAL A 17 9.66 -5.05 5.05
N PRO A 18 10.50 -5.96 4.53
CA PRO A 18 11.93 -5.99 4.82
C PRO A 18 12.67 -4.80 4.20
N SER A 19 12.19 -4.26 3.07
CA SER A 19 12.77 -3.09 2.42
C SER A 19 11.70 -2.22 1.76
N ILE A 20 11.55 -1.00 2.25
CA ILE A 20 10.58 -0.03 1.72
C ILE A 20 11.03 0.50 0.37
N SER A 21 12.33 0.75 0.19
CA SER A 21 12.84 1.27 -1.07
C SER A 21 12.59 0.28 -2.21
N GLN A 22 12.77 -1.02 -1.96
CA GLN A 22 12.45 -2.06 -2.95
C GLN A 22 10.95 -2.15 -3.22
N LEU A 23 10.11 -2.07 -2.18
CA LEU A 23 8.65 -2.04 -2.35
C LEU A 23 8.22 -0.84 -3.20
N LEU A 24 8.65 0.37 -2.84
CA LEU A 24 8.29 1.59 -3.55
C LEU A 24 8.71 1.51 -5.01
N PHE A 25 9.94 1.05 -5.27
CA PHE A 25 10.42 0.83 -6.64
C PHE A 25 9.57 -0.19 -7.38
N ALA A 26 9.27 -1.34 -6.78
CA ALA A 26 8.40 -2.33 -7.41
C ALA A 26 7.04 -1.73 -7.77
N LEU A 27 6.44 -0.95 -6.86
CA LEU A 27 5.16 -0.25 -7.09
C LEU A 27 5.23 0.93 -8.07
N GLU A 28 6.40 1.36 -8.53
CA GLU A 28 6.54 2.28 -9.66
C GLU A 28 6.62 1.53 -11.00
N VAL A 29 7.08 0.27 -10.97
CA VAL A 29 7.31 -0.53 -12.18
C VAL A 29 6.12 -1.45 -12.50
N VAL A 30 5.37 -1.88 -11.50
CA VAL A 30 4.22 -2.78 -11.67
C VAL A 30 2.91 -2.00 -11.72
N ASP A 31 2.01 -2.40 -12.63
CA ASP A 31 0.70 -1.76 -12.80
C ASP A 31 -0.35 -2.24 -11.79
N CYS A 32 -0.11 -3.36 -11.10
CA CYS A 32 -1.08 -3.95 -10.20
C CYS A 32 -0.46 -4.61 -8.96
N VAL A 33 -1.26 -4.66 -7.90
CA VAL A 33 -0.97 -5.35 -6.64
C VAL A 33 -2.10 -6.33 -6.39
N THR A 34 -1.77 -7.58 -6.13
CA THR A 34 -2.76 -8.60 -5.78
C THR A 34 -2.80 -8.82 -4.27
N VAL A 35 -3.98 -8.68 -3.67
CA VAL A 35 -4.26 -8.94 -2.25
C VAL A 35 -5.48 -9.85 -2.18
N GLU A 36 -5.37 -10.99 -1.48
CA GLU A 36 -6.47 -11.95 -1.30
C GLU A 36 -7.17 -12.36 -2.62
N ALA A 37 -6.36 -12.62 -3.66
CA ALA A 37 -6.81 -12.98 -5.02
C ALA A 37 -7.55 -11.87 -5.79
N LEU A 38 -7.62 -10.64 -5.26
CA LEU A 38 -8.15 -9.47 -5.95
C LEU A 38 -7.00 -8.58 -6.41
N SER A 39 -7.11 -8.05 -7.63
CA SER A 39 -6.10 -7.17 -8.23
C SER A 39 -6.52 -5.72 -8.12
N TYR A 40 -5.58 -4.89 -7.67
CA TYR A 40 -5.79 -3.47 -7.42
C TYR A 40 -4.72 -2.66 -8.11
N LYS A 41 -5.02 -1.39 -8.40
CA LYS A 41 -4.03 -0.38 -8.74
C LYS A 41 -3.64 0.41 -7.50
N VAL A 42 -2.39 0.87 -7.45
CA VAL A 42 -2.01 1.86 -6.44
C VAL A 42 -2.60 3.21 -6.82
N ALA A 43 -3.47 3.74 -5.97
CA ALA A 43 -4.06 5.06 -6.15
C ALA A 43 -3.16 6.14 -5.54
N ARG A 44 -2.60 5.87 -4.36
CA ARG A 44 -1.81 6.86 -3.61
C ARG A 44 -0.78 6.20 -2.69
N LYS A 45 0.34 6.89 -2.49
CA LYS A 45 1.40 6.54 -1.54
C LYS A 45 1.63 7.75 -0.63
N GLU A 46 1.55 7.56 0.68
CA GLU A 46 1.70 8.66 1.66
C GLU A 46 2.59 8.22 2.82
N PHE A 47 3.57 9.05 3.17
CA PHE A 47 4.37 8.86 4.38
C PHE A 47 3.69 9.59 5.54
N ILE A 48 3.19 8.84 6.51
CA ILE A 48 2.43 9.38 7.62
C ILE A 48 3.32 9.41 8.87
N LEU A 49 3.47 10.61 9.41
CA LEU A 49 4.12 10.91 10.68
C LEU A 49 3.03 11.10 11.73
N ASP A 50 2.67 10.02 12.43
CA ASP A 50 1.82 10.09 13.61
C ASP A 50 2.70 10.25 14.86
N LYS A 51 2.14 10.83 15.94
CA LYS A 51 2.86 11.14 17.18
C LYS A 51 3.51 9.91 17.83
N GLU A 52 2.93 8.74 17.59
CA GLU A 52 3.36 7.47 18.18
C GLU A 52 4.01 6.50 17.19
N GLN A 53 3.75 6.68 15.89
CA GLN A 53 4.31 5.80 14.87
C GLN A 53 4.48 6.49 13.52
N THR A 54 5.48 6.04 12.77
CA THR A 54 5.71 6.44 11.38
C THR A 54 5.48 5.25 10.48
N TYR A 55 4.66 5.43 9.45
CA TYR A 55 4.33 4.36 8.50
C TYR A 55 4.07 4.90 7.11
N LEU A 56 4.22 4.04 6.10
CA LEU A 56 3.82 4.36 4.73
C LEU A 56 2.41 3.80 4.51
N ALA A 57 1.47 4.67 4.16
CA ALA A 57 0.15 4.28 3.70
C ALA A 57 0.16 4.10 2.19
N ILE A 58 -0.39 2.98 1.71
CA ILE A 58 -0.57 2.70 0.29
C ILE A 58 -2.05 2.45 0.05
N THR A 59 -2.71 3.39 -0.61
CA THR A 59 -4.12 3.29 -0.96
C THR A 59 -4.27 2.58 -2.30
N LEU A 60 -5.14 1.59 -2.31
CA LEU A 60 -5.47 0.77 -3.45
C LEU A 60 -6.85 1.16 -4.00
N GLN A 61 -7.01 1.07 -5.31
CA GLN A 61 -8.29 1.21 -5.98
C GLN A 61 -8.60 -0.04 -6.80
N SER A 62 -9.87 -0.38 -6.91
CA SER A 62 -10.33 -1.45 -7.80
C SER A 62 -9.88 -1.15 -9.23
N GLN A 63 -9.54 -2.20 -9.98
CA GLN A 63 -9.22 -2.05 -11.39
C GLN A 63 -10.46 -1.82 -12.27
N HIS A 64 -11.66 -2.00 -11.70
CA HIS A 64 -12.94 -2.05 -12.41
C HIS A 64 -13.86 -0.83 -12.20
N ASP A 65 -13.39 0.25 -11.57
CA ASP A 65 -14.15 1.51 -11.42
C ASP A 65 -13.50 2.68 -12.16
#